data_AF-A0A834MJT2-F1
#
_entry.id   AF-A0A834MJT2-F1
#
_cell.length_a   1.000
_cell.length_b   1.000
_cell.length_c   1.000
_cell.angle_alpha   90.00
_cell.angle_beta   90.00
_cell.angle_gamma   90.00
#
_symmetry.space_group_name_H-M   'P 1'
#
loop_
_entity.id
_entity.type
_entity.pdbx_description
1 polymer ?
#
loop_
_entity_poly.entity_id
_entity_poly.type
_entity_poly.pdbx_seq_one_letter_code
_entity_poly.pdbx_strand_id
1 'polypeptide(L)'
;MTKLENVFMLKSYYTSILISEVTCNFDVLYEQNYQSRLIGFPHIWITFGNINQLIQYNFYIPINALFLNANYDNQSRAIMLKYLYKFNKRFEGYMFHDVGTWTSGTPFQWNEFIVTRNRSNFLKEPLTVSYVVTNVKLYKNLEDYRNTFIDSWSKVSNQCFKFISDLYNITHKQLFRPDWSVASIQDSKVPGMYGDVVRGEADSCGTSTFTPKERHVYFRYIYFPLKELGRSAYFQAPPLAYYSNLFFLPFEKTVWMTFGMLVILCCIASKIAFDYEQKLTDNLIQNEDDAIISPSWWDVILMQIAVICQMDMYYQPKNLSGKMAAFIILILSTFLFTAFSARIVLLLQSHTDDIKNMDDLVSAKYVIVLQDTPFNKFFVMVPSFRSNERLRKGFAEETLKKTPGNSYYLSTTEGLKLVRDTYTAFQGEHSSAHYVIGKTFSPAQTCALRTVEPFFKQDVTYLCCNRNTSYYEHFLVGFKRLIDAGIQSRERKRGFIPKPACRGGGSTYVRVGVVECYFAYLAFGIGICLALTFFCLELGTSYYLKHRKFEIIKVRPHDDKF
;
A
#
# COMPACT_ATOMS: atom_id res chain seq x y z
N MET A 1 30.37 37.03 28.22
CA MET A 1 30.68 38.09 27.24
C MET A 1 32.11 37.89 26.77
N THR A 2 32.33 37.54 25.50
CA THR A 2 33.65 37.55 24.89
C THR A 2 33.75 38.78 23.99
N LYS A 3 34.58 39.73 24.38
CA LYS A 3 34.80 41.01 23.69
C LYS A 3 35.73 40.73 22.49
N LEU A 4 35.15 40.42 21.34
CA LEU A 4 35.79 40.68 20.05
C LEU A 4 35.58 42.18 19.81
N GLU A 5 36.64 42.94 19.60
CA GLU A 5 36.77 44.36 19.98
C GLU A 5 35.66 45.34 19.51
N ASN A 6 34.79 44.97 18.56
CA ASN A 6 33.67 45.80 18.09
C ASN A 6 32.31 45.05 17.98
N VAL A 7 32.14 43.91 18.67
CA VAL A 7 30.89 43.12 18.62
C VAL A 7 30.37 42.75 20.00
N PHE A 8 29.12 43.12 20.27
CA PHE A 8 28.38 42.63 21.44
C PHE A 8 27.53 41.42 21.02
N MET A 9 27.79 40.27 21.65
CA MET A 9 27.01 39.05 21.47
C MET A 9 26.13 38.81 22.71
N LEU A 10 24.82 38.92 22.53
CA LEU A 10 23.84 38.51 23.54
C LEU A 10 23.34 37.11 23.20
N LYS A 11 23.58 36.14 24.10
CA LYS A 11 23.13 34.76 23.95
C LYS A 11 21.82 34.54 24.71
N SER A 12 20.78 34.12 24.00
CA SER A 12 19.62 33.43 24.55
C SER A 12 19.74 31.94 24.21
N TYR A 13 18.99 31.06 24.89
CA TYR A 13 19.12 29.59 24.84
C TYR A 13 19.19 29.00 23.42
N TYR A 14 18.61 29.66 22.40
CA TYR A 14 18.66 29.21 20.99
C TYR A 14 18.91 30.33 19.95
N THR A 15 19.01 31.59 20.38
CA THR A 15 19.19 32.75 19.50
C THR A 15 20.38 33.58 19.95
N SER A 16 21.18 34.08 18.99
CA SER A 16 22.26 35.02 19.29
C SER A 16 21.97 36.33 18.58
N ILE A 17 22.01 37.43 19.33
CA ILE A 17 21.94 38.78 18.79
C ILE A 17 23.37 39.30 18.70
N LEU A 18 23.79 39.62 17.49
CA LEU A 18 25.11 40.12 17.15
C LEU A 18 24.96 41.58 16.79
N ILE A 19 25.59 42.44 17.58
CA ILE A 19 25.57 43.89 17.42
C ILE A 19 26.96 44.34 17.00
N SER A 20 27.08 45.01 15.87
CA SER A 20 28.38 45.45 15.32
C SER A 20 28.30 46.83 14.69
N GLU A 21 29.37 47.59 14.76
CA GLU A 21 29.51 48.86 14.05
C GLU A 21 30.12 48.66 12.65
N VAL A 22 29.59 49.37 11.65
CA VAL A 22 30.09 49.34 10.27
C VAL A 22 31.36 50.18 10.18
N THR A 23 32.50 49.52 10.41
CA THR A 23 33.85 50.11 10.35
C THR A 23 34.63 49.57 9.15
N CYS A 24 35.85 50.07 8.90
CA CYS A 24 36.70 49.60 7.79
C CYS A 24 37.06 48.10 7.85
N ASN A 25 36.98 47.46 9.02
CA ASN A 25 37.29 46.03 9.20
C ASN A 25 36.03 45.12 9.21
N PHE A 26 34.89 45.65 8.77
CA PHE A 26 33.62 44.92 8.82
C PHE A 26 33.63 43.64 7.97
N ASP A 27 34.37 43.61 6.86
CA ASP A 27 34.47 42.44 5.96
C ASP A 27 35.06 41.22 6.65
N VAL A 28 36.16 41.41 7.39
CA VAL A 28 36.83 40.33 8.12
C VAL A 28 35.89 39.75 9.17
N LEU A 29 35.16 40.64 9.85
CA LEU A 29 34.17 40.24 10.85
C LEU A 29 33.00 39.47 10.23
N TYR A 30 32.51 39.93 9.08
CA TYR A 30 31.45 39.25 8.34
C TYR A 30 31.89 37.84 7.92
N GLU A 31 33.08 37.69 7.32
CA GLU A 31 33.59 36.40 6.84
C GLU A 31 33.78 35.38 7.98
N GLN A 32 34.33 35.81 9.12
CA GLN A 32 34.48 34.94 10.31
C GLN A 32 33.13 34.41 10.80
N ASN A 33 32.11 35.28 10.84
CA ASN A 33 30.77 34.90 11.28
C ASN A 33 30.00 34.10 10.21
N TYR A 34 30.28 34.34 8.93
CA TYR A 34 29.76 33.56 7.82
C TYR A 34 30.26 32.11 7.87
N GLN A 35 31.57 31.93 8.07
CA GLN A 35 32.19 30.60 8.25
C GLN A 35 31.63 29.88 9.49
N SER A 36 31.35 30.64 10.56
CA SER A 36 30.75 30.12 11.80
C SER A 36 29.23 29.89 11.73
N ARG A 37 28.59 30.16 10.57
CA ARG A 37 27.13 30.03 10.33
C ARG A 37 26.24 30.90 11.23
N LEU A 38 26.73 32.04 11.69
CA LEU A 38 26.04 32.94 12.62
C LEU A 38 25.20 34.04 11.95
N ILE A 39 25.07 34.02 10.62
CA ILE A 39 24.37 35.06 9.84
C ILE A 39 22.93 34.65 9.48
N GLY A 40 22.67 33.34 9.35
CA GLY A 40 21.34 32.83 9.03
C GLY A 40 20.44 32.68 10.25
N PHE A 41 19.16 32.40 10.02
CA PHE A 41 18.22 32.02 11.08
C PHE A 41 18.80 30.87 11.95
N PRO A 42 18.69 30.95 13.29
CA PRO A 42 17.85 31.87 14.08
C PRO A 42 18.58 33.10 14.63
N HIS A 43 19.77 33.43 14.11
CA HIS A 43 20.58 34.54 14.62
C HIS A 43 20.10 35.89 14.06
N ILE A 44 20.21 36.94 14.88
CA ILE A 44 19.83 38.31 14.54
C ILE A 44 21.10 39.15 14.48
N TRP A 45 21.30 39.87 13.38
CA TRP A 45 22.38 40.83 13.21
C TRP A 45 21.84 42.25 13.24
N ILE A 46 22.47 43.12 14.02
CA ILE A 46 22.16 44.54 14.09
C ILE A 46 23.44 45.31 13.82
N THR A 47 23.44 46.11 12.76
CA THR A 47 24.57 46.92 12.34
C THR A 47 24.28 48.40 12.52
N PHE A 48 25.25 49.16 13.04
CA PHE A 48 25.16 50.62 13.14
C PHE A 48 26.11 51.26 12.14
N GLY A 49 25.60 52.13 11.27
CA GLY A 49 26.42 52.88 10.32
C GLY A 49 25.76 53.10 8.96
N ASN A 50 26.46 53.80 8.07
CA ASN A 50 25.93 54.21 6.78
C ASN A 50 25.68 52.99 5.86
N ILE A 51 24.44 52.85 5.40
CA ILE A 51 24.02 51.74 4.53
C ILE A 51 24.81 51.69 3.23
N ASN A 52 25.25 52.84 2.71
CA ASN A 52 26.02 52.90 1.45
C ASN A 52 27.41 52.24 1.60
N GLN A 53 28.03 52.34 2.78
CA GLN A 53 29.28 51.65 3.07
C GLN A 53 29.07 50.13 3.14
N LEU A 54 27.95 49.67 3.73
CA LEU A 54 27.60 48.25 3.73
C LEU A 54 27.40 47.69 2.33
N ILE A 55 26.74 48.45 1.45
CA ILE A 55 26.47 48.02 0.08
C ILE A 55 27.78 47.89 -0.73
N GLN A 56 28.77 48.75 -0.47
CA GLN A 56 30.08 48.69 -1.15
C GLN A 56 30.82 47.37 -0.90
N TYR A 57 30.68 46.78 0.28
CA TYR A 57 31.31 45.51 0.64
C TYR A 57 30.71 44.28 -0.08
N ASN A 58 29.50 44.41 -0.65
CA ASN A 58 28.85 43.41 -1.51
C ASN A 58 28.70 41.97 -0.94
N PHE A 59 28.72 41.79 0.38
CA PHE A 59 28.58 40.50 1.04
C PHE A 59 27.19 39.85 0.89
N TYR A 60 27.12 38.52 1.02
CA TYR A 60 25.87 37.76 0.81
C TYR A 60 25.01 37.65 2.08
N ILE A 61 23.95 38.43 2.16
CA ILE A 61 22.96 38.29 3.25
C ILE A 61 21.85 37.35 2.78
N PRO A 62 21.67 36.16 3.35
CA PRO A 62 20.66 35.23 2.86
C PRO A 62 19.24 35.71 3.19
N ILE A 63 18.25 35.37 2.35
CA ILE A 63 16.85 35.80 2.53
C ILE A 63 16.18 35.32 3.84
N ASN A 64 16.73 34.31 4.52
CA ASN A 64 16.24 33.89 5.83
C ASN A 64 16.99 34.56 7.00
N ALA A 65 17.99 35.42 6.74
CA ALA A 65 18.67 36.18 7.78
C ALA A 65 17.80 37.33 8.29
N LEU A 66 17.89 37.57 9.59
CA LEU A 66 17.37 38.76 10.27
C LEU A 66 18.52 39.76 10.45
N PHE A 67 18.92 40.38 9.33
CA PHE A 67 20.00 41.37 9.29
C PHE A 67 19.42 42.78 9.24
N LEU A 68 19.59 43.52 10.32
CA LEU A 68 19.11 44.88 10.53
C LEU A 68 20.27 45.87 10.39
N ASN A 69 20.03 46.98 9.70
CA ASN A 69 20.88 48.16 9.73
C ASN A 69 20.12 49.32 10.36
N ALA A 70 20.70 49.89 11.39
CA ALA A 70 20.25 51.13 12.02
C ALA A 70 21.04 52.27 11.38
N ASN A 71 20.35 53.04 10.54
CA ASN A 71 20.91 54.23 9.90
C ASN A 71 20.27 55.49 10.47
N TYR A 72 21.08 56.49 10.82
CA TYR A 72 20.59 57.78 11.27
C TYR A 72 20.24 58.64 10.04
N ASP A 73 18.97 58.99 9.90
CA ASP A 73 18.54 59.88 8.83
C ASP A 73 18.55 61.34 9.31
N ASN A 74 19.47 62.12 8.72
CA ASN A 74 19.65 63.54 9.04
C ASN A 74 18.40 64.37 8.74
N GLN A 75 17.56 63.97 7.79
CA GLN A 75 16.36 64.72 7.41
C GLN A 75 15.23 64.56 8.42
N SER A 76 14.96 63.31 8.84
CA SER A 76 13.90 63.00 9.81
C SER A 76 14.36 63.07 11.27
N ARG A 77 15.65 63.27 11.54
CA ARG A 77 16.28 63.19 12.87
C ARG A 77 15.89 61.90 13.62
N ALA A 78 15.69 60.81 12.87
CA ALA A 78 15.24 59.52 13.36
C ALA A 78 16.26 58.43 13.00
N ILE A 79 16.37 57.40 13.85
CA ILE A 79 17.04 56.16 13.49
C ILE A 79 16.04 55.29 12.74
N MET A 80 16.36 54.98 11.49
CA MET A 80 15.60 54.07 10.64
C MET A 80 16.23 52.69 10.71
N LEU A 81 15.45 51.69 11.11
CA LEU A 81 15.84 50.29 11.08
C LEU A 81 15.35 49.65 9.79
N LYS A 82 16.30 49.12 9.01
CA LYS A 82 16.05 48.47 7.74
C LYS A 82 16.53 47.04 7.76
N TYR A 83 15.71 46.09 7.28
CA TYR A 83 16.22 44.77 6.92
C TYR A 83 16.95 44.84 5.60
N LEU A 84 18.12 44.18 5.53
CA LEU A 84 18.86 43.96 4.29
C LEU A 84 18.89 42.47 3.98
N TYR A 85 18.73 42.12 2.71
CA TYR A 85 18.93 40.75 2.24
C TYR A 85 19.20 40.68 0.73
N LYS A 86 19.72 39.53 0.30
CA LYS A 86 19.85 39.11 -1.10
C LYS A 86 19.06 37.81 -1.32
N PHE A 87 18.50 37.64 -2.51
CA PHE A 87 17.78 36.41 -2.86
C PHE A 87 18.76 35.22 -2.93
N ASN A 88 19.78 35.33 -3.78
CA ASN A 88 20.87 34.36 -3.90
C ASN A 88 22.22 35.08 -3.93
N LYS A 89 23.32 34.31 -4.04
CA LYS A 89 24.67 34.85 -4.17
C LYS A 89 24.92 35.58 -5.50
N ARG A 90 24.09 35.33 -6.51
CA ARG A 90 24.22 35.84 -7.88
C ARG A 90 23.50 37.17 -8.07
N PHE A 91 22.58 37.51 -7.18
CA PHE A 91 21.74 38.70 -7.25
C PHE A 91 22.58 39.95 -7.03
N GLU A 92 22.57 40.84 -8.01
CA GLU A 92 23.24 42.12 -7.96
C GLU A 92 22.36 43.14 -7.23
N GLY A 93 22.82 43.60 -6.07
CA GLY A 93 22.11 44.58 -5.23
C GLY A 93 21.56 44.00 -3.93
N TYR A 94 20.80 44.83 -3.21
CA TYR A 94 20.19 44.50 -1.91
C TYR A 94 18.72 44.90 -1.91
N MET A 95 17.91 44.07 -1.24
CA MET A 95 16.53 44.39 -0.94
C MET A 95 16.44 45.01 0.45
N PHE A 96 15.65 46.09 0.57
CA PHE A 96 15.44 46.82 1.80
C PHE A 96 13.99 46.71 2.25
N HIS A 97 13.76 46.64 3.55
CA HIS A 97 12.43 46.83 4.16
C HIS A 97 12.58 47.67 5.42
N ASP A 98 11.83 48.76 5.50
CA ASP A 98 11.78 49.60 6.69
C ASP A 98 10.93 48.90 7.76
N VAL A 99 11.50 48.68 8.94
CA VAL A 99 10.88 47.87 10.02
C VAL A 99 10.73 48.55 11.35
N GLY A 100 11.39 49.68 11.51
CA GLY A 100 11.08 50.51 12.66
C GLY A 100 11.72 51.87 12.55
N THR A 101 11.16 52.80 13.30
CA THR A 101 11.66 54.15 13.43
C THR A 101 11.81 54.46 14.92
N TRP A 102 12.88 55.16 15.24
CA TRP A 102 13.11 55.64 16.59
C TRP A 102 13.48 57.11 16.56
N THR A 103 12.72 57.92 17.29
CA THR A 103 13.02 59.34 17.52
C THR A 103 13.25 59.58 19.00
N SER A 104 14.11 60.55 19.31
CA SER A 104 14.36 60.94 20.69
C SER A 104 13.06 61.43 21.34
N GLY A 105 12.64 60.78 22.44
CA GLY A 105 11.44 61.13 23.20
C GLY A 105 10.17 60.34 22.86
N THR A 106 10.19 59.41 21.89
CA THR A 106 9.07 58.49 21.63
C THR A 106 9.46 57.04 21.87
N PRO A 107 8.49 56.17 22.23
CA PRO A 107 8.74 54.73 22.28
C PRO A 107 9.08 54.19 20.90
N PHE A 108 9.94 53.17 20.86
CA PHE A 108 10.36 52.53 19.62
C PHE A 108 9.16 51.98 18.83
N GLN A 109 9.01 52.44 17.58
CA GLN A 109 7.95 51.95 16.70
C GLN A 109 8.48 50.76 15.90
N TRP A 110 7.98 49.57 16.20
CA TRP A 110 8.31 48.33 15.50
C TRP A 110 7.14 47.88 14.62
N ASN A 111 7.42 47.74 13.32
CA ASN A 111 6.48 47.14 12.40
C ASN A 111 6.69 45.63 12.40
N GLU A 112 5.61 44.87 12.60
CA GLU A 112 5.67 43.41 12.59
C GLU A 112 6.22 42.90 11.25
N PHE A 113 7.38 42.25 11.30
CA PHE A 113 8.06 41.72 10.13
C PHE A 113 8.11 40.21 10.15
N ILE A 114 7.37 39.59 9.23
CA ILE A 114 7.39 38.14 9.01
C ILE A 114 8.10 37.89 7.68
N VAL A 115 9.27 37.24 7.72
CA VAL A 115 10.15 36.99 6.56
C VAL A 115 9.36 36.43 5.38
N THR A 116 8.61 35.35 5.57
CA THR A 116 7.88 34.65 4.49
C THR A 116 6.66 35.39 3.95
N ARG A 117 6.10 36.34 4.72
CA ARG A 117 4.96 37.19 4.31
C ARG A 117 5.47 38.41 3.53
N ASN A 118 6.45 39.10 4.12
CA ASN A 118 6.93 40.38 3.64
C ASN A 118 7.96 40.23 2.51
N ARG A 119 8.70 39.10 2.43
CA ARG A 119 9.65 38.80 1.34
C ARG A 119 9.05 37.83 0.31
N SER A 120 7.81 38.09 -0.12
CA SER A 120 7.06 37.22 -1.03
C SER A 120 7.28 37.51 -2.51
N ASN A 121 7.95 38.59 -2.90
CA ASN A 121 8.22 38.91 -4.31
C ASN A 121 9.72 38.80 -4.60
N PHE A 122 10.08 37.90 -5.50
CA PHE A 122 11.46 37.59 -5.88
C PHE A 122 11.91 38.27 -7.17
N LEU A 123 11.12 39.22 -7.69
CA LEU A 123 11.47 40.04 -8.86
C LEU A 123 11.88 39.23 -10.09
N LYS A 124 11.24 38.07 -10.31
CA LYS A 124 11.53 37.15 -11.41
C LYS A 124 12.94 36.57 -11.41
N GLU A 125 13.59 36.50 -10.25
CA GLU A 125 14.88 35.81 -10.10
C GLU A 125 14.75 34.34 -10.54
N PRO A 126 15.71 33.77 -11.30
CA PRO A 126 15.66 32.38 -11.72
C PRO A 126 15.85 31.40 -10.57
N LEU A 127 14.82 30.60 -10.30
CA LEU A 127 14.91 29.41 -9.45
C LEU A 127 15.16 28.19 -10.32
N THR A 128 16.32 27.56 -10.13
CA THR A 128 16.71 26.40 -10.94
C THR A 128 16.30 25.10 -10.25
N VAL A 129 15.47 24.30 -10.92
CA VAL A 129 14.93 23.05 -10.38
C VAL A 129 15.33 21.89 -11.31
N SER A 130 15.98 20.87 -10.77
CA SER A 130 16.43 19.69 -11.54
C SER A 130 15.42 18.55 -11.45
N TYR A 131 14.96 18.03 -12.58
CA TYR A 131 13.96 16.96 -12.69
C TYR A 131 14.57 15.70 -13.30
N VAL A 132 14.13 14.55 -12.82
CA VAL A 132 14.42 13.25 -13.43
C VAL A 132 13.36 12.91 -14.45
N VAL A 133 13.77 12.77 -15.70
CA VAL A 133 12.87 12.42 -16.81
C VAL A 133 13.54 11.31 -17.62
N THR A 134 12.95 10.12 -17.55
CA THR A 134 13.52 8.90 -18.14
C THR A 134 13.38 8.89 -19.66
N ASN A 135 12.36 9.56 -20.20
CA ASN A 135 12.12 9.65 -21.64
C ASN A 135 12.41 11.06 -22.18
N VAL A 136 13.46 11.16 -23.01
CA VAL A 136 13.91 12.44 -23.60
C VAL A 136 12.81 13.14 -24.41
N LYS A 137 11.88 12.38 -25.02
CA LYS A 137 10.76 12.95 -25.79
C LYS A 137 9.79 13.75 -24.91
N LEU A 138 9.77 13.51 -23.60
CA LEU A 138 8.90 14.21 -22.64
C LEU A 138 9.48 15.52 -22.11
N TYR A 139 10.73 15.88 -22.43
CA TYR A 139 11.35 17.12 -21.94
C TYR A 139 10.54 18.37 -22.29
N LYS A 140 9.82 18.34 -23.43
CA LYS A 140 8.97 19.44 -23.91
C LYS A 140 7.52 19.36 -23.44
N ASN A 141 7.08 18.21 -22.91
CA ASN A 141 5.67 17.90 -22.64
C ASN A 141 5.39 17.61 -21.16
N LEU A 142 6.22 18.08 -20.24
CA LEU A 142 5.98 17.94 -18.79
C LEU A 142 4.77 18.76 -18.30
N GLU A 143 4.35 19.74 -19.10
CA GLU A 143 3.17 20.55 -18.79
C GLU A 143 1.87 19.88 -19.22
N ASP A 144 1.93 18.92 -20.14
CA ASP A 144 0.74 18.21 -20.58
C ASP A 144 0.39 17.05 -19.64
N TYR A 145 -0.90 16.91 -19.38
CA TYR A 145 -1.46 15.72 -18.73
C TYR A 145 -1.66 14.57 -19.72
N ARG A 146 -0.93 14.56 -20.85
CA ARG A 146 -0.94 13.45 -21.79
C ARG A 146 0.10 12.45 -21.31
N ASN A 147 -0.14 11.15 -21.47
CA ASN A 147 0.77 10.10 -21.00
C ASN A 147 1.18 10.28 -19.52
N THR A 148 0.21 10.38 -18.62
CA THR A 148 0.41 10.48 -17.15
C THR A 148 1.07 9.25 -16.54
N PHE A 149 1.10 8.13 -17.26
CA PHE A 149 1.75 6.89 -16.86
C PHE A 149 3.29 6.92 -16.96
N ILE A 150 3.88 7.95 -17.60
CA ILE A 150 5.33 8.11 -17.74
C ILE A 150 5.79 9.30 -16.92
N ASP A 151 6.83 9.11 -16.09
CA ASP A 151 7.46 10.13 -15.24
C ASP A 151 6.42 10.95 -14.43
N SER A 152 5.39 10.25 -13.91
CA SER A 152 4.23 10.85 -13.24
C SER A 152 4.64 11.74 -12.05
N TRP A 153 5.72 11.35 -11.35
CA TRP A 153 6.29 12.05 -10.21
C TRP A 153 6.78 13.44 -10.60
N SER A 154 7.56 13.52 -11.68
CA SER A 154 8.17 14.75 -12.20
C SER A 154 7.13 15.68 -12.82
N LYS A 155 6.10 15.14 -13.47
CA LYS A 155 5.01 15.93 -14.04
C LYS A 155 4.23 16.69 -12.95
N VAL A 156 3.80 15.98 -11.91
CA VAL A 156 3.00 16.62 -10.85
C VAL A 156 3.84 17.60 -10.04
N SER A 157 5.08 17.25 -9.71
CA SER A 157 5.96 18.16 -8.98
C SER A 157 6.30 19.41 -9.80
N ASN A 158 6.50 19.27 -11.11
CA ASN A 158 6.72 20.40 -12.01
C ASN A 158 5.56 21.40 -11.99
N GLN A 159 4.32 20.91 -12.00
CA GLN A 159 3.14 21.78 -11.85
C GLN A 159 3.12 22.48 -10.50
N CYS A 160 3.45 21.77 -9.40
CA CYS A 160 3.55 22.40 -8.09
C CYS A 160 4.61 23.51 -8.07
N PHE A 161 5.80 23.30 -8.66
CA PHE A 161 6.83 24.34 -8.74
C PHE A 161 6.41 25.53 -9.61
N LYS A 162 5.58 25.32 -10.64
CA LYS A 162 4.98 26.42 -11.42
C LYS A 162 4.09 27.30 -10.54
N PHE A 163 3.19 26.70 -9.74
CA PHE A 163 2.37 27.46 -8.80
C PHE A 163 3.19 28.16 -7.71
N ILE A 164 4.27 27.54 -7.22
CA ILE A 164 5.22 28.21 -6.30
C ILE A 164 5.88 29.41 -6.98
N SER A 165 6.22 29.28 -8.26
CA SER A 165 6.86 30.35 -9.02
C SER A 165 5.92 31.52 -9.24
N ASP A 166 4.65 31.26 -9.54
CA ASP A 166 3.61 32.29 -9.63
C ASP A 166 3.34 32.95 -8.27
N LEU A 167 3.29 32.15 -7.19
CA LEU A 167 3.03 32.64 -5.83
C LEU A 167 4.10 33.64 -5.35
N TYR A 168 5.36 33.40 -5.73
CA TYR A 168 6.51 34.19 -5.28
C TYR A 168 7.09 35.12 -6.36
N ASN A 169 6.45 35.21 -7.53
CA ASN A 169 6.95 35.95 -8.70
C ASN A 169 8.42 35.61 -9.03
N ILE A 170 8.70 34.31 -9.19
CA ILE A 170 10.00 33.69 -9.48
C ILE A 170 10.01 33.20 -10.93
N THR A 171 11.17 33.23 -11.61
CA THR A 171 11.31 32.57 -12.91
C THR A 171 11.67 31.10 -12.72
N HIS A 172 10.79 30.18 -13.10
CA HIS A 172 11.06 28.74 -13.01
C HIS A 172 12.01 28.27 -14.13
N LYS A 173 13.24 27.89 -13.79
CA LYS A 173 14.20 27.31 -14.72
C LYS A 173 14.32 25.81 -14.49
N GLN A 174 14.02 25.01 -15.52
CA GLN A 174 14.05 23.55 -15.44
C GLN A 174 15.39 23.00 -15.95
N LEU A 175 15.97 22.06 -15.22
CA LEU A 175 17.07 21.20 -15.66
C LEU A 175 16.57 19.76 -15.75
N PHE A 176 16.95 19.03 -16.80
CA PHE A 176 16.51 17.64 -16.98
C PHE A 176 17.70 16.69 -16.91
N ARG A 177 17.55 15.64 -16.10
CA ARG A 177 18.51 14.55 -15.95
C ARG A 177 17.82 13.21 -16.19
N PRO A 178 18.53 12.20 -16.74
CA PRO A 178 17.95 10.87 -16.98
C PRO A 178 17.73 10.09 -15.68
N ASP A 179 18.44 10.43 -14.60
CA ASP A 179 18.44 9.72 -13.34
C ASP A 179 18.58 10.65 -12.12
N TRP A 180 18.26 10.11 -10.94
CA TRP A 180 18.52 10.78 -9.66
C TRP A 180 20.04 10.90 -9.37
N SER A 181 20.82 9.97 -9.94
CA SER A 181 22.19 9.53 -9.63
C SER A 181 22.38 8.79 -8.31
N VAL A 182 23.24 7.76 -8.38
CA VAL A 182 23.32 6.66 -7.40
C VAL A 182 24.72 6.50 -6.80
N ALA A 183 25.75 7.06 -7.43
CA ALA A 183 27.11 6.95 -6.91
C ALA A 183 27.19 7.61 -5.54
N SER A 184 27.89 6.93 -4.63
CA SER A 184 28.30 7.43 -3.31
C SER A 184 28.50 8.94 -3.38
N ILE A 185 27.72 9.71 -2.59
CA ILE A 185 27.80 11.19 -2.54
C ILE A 185 29.15 11.64 -1.92
N GLN A 186 30.13 10.75 -1.82
CA GLN A 186 31.49 11.05 -1.38
C GLN A 186 32.27 11.87 -2.43
N ASP A 187 31.91 11.79 -3.72
CA ASP A 187 32.60 12.57 -4.75
C ASP A 187 31.87 13.87 -5.12
N SER A 188 32.61 14.97 -5.26
CA SER A 188 32.11 16.26 -5.75
C SER A 188 31.64 16.23 -7.22
N LYS A 189 31.81 15.09 -7.91
CA LYS A 189 31.44 14.84 -9.32
C LYS A 189 30.23 13.90 -9.47
N VAL A 190 29.33 13.82 -8.50
CA VAL A 190 28.11 13.00 -8.60
C VAL A 190 27.26 13.48 -9.78
N PRO A 191 26.93 12.66 -10.80
CA PRO A 191 26.08 13.09 -11.92
C PRO A 191 24.60 13.25 -11.48
N GLY A 192 23.66 13.43 -12.42
CA GLY A 192 22.21 13.40 -12.16
C GLY A 192 21.66 14.49 -11.22
N MET A 193 20.39 14.34 -10.85
CA MET A 193 19.63 15.37 -10.12
C MET A 193 20.25 15.71 -8.75
N TYR A 194 20.69 14.71 -7.98
CA TYR A 194 21.35 14.97 -6.69
C TYR A 194 22.65 15.75 -6.87
N GLY A 195 23.40 15.44 -7.92
CA GLY A 195 24.63 16.13 -8.28
C GLY A 195 24.42 17.62 -8.53
N ASP A 196 23.39 17.96 -9.31
CA ASP A 196 23.07 19.35 -9.64
C ASP A 196 22.81 20.19 -8.38
N VAL A 197 22.11 19.61 -7.40
CA VAL A 197 21.79 20.28 -6.14
C VAL A 197 22.99 20.39 -5.21
N VAL A 198 23.85 19.35 -5.16
CA VAL A 198 25.09 19.35 -4.36
C VAL A 198 26.11 20.37 -4.90
N ARG A 199 26.25 20.48 -6.24
CA ARG A 199 27.15 21.45 -6.89
C ARG A 199 26.60 22.89 -6.89
N GLY A 200 25.34 23.10 -6.54
CA GLY A 200 24.69 24.42 -6.62
C GLY A 200 24.33 24.86 -8.04
N GLU A 201 24.26 23.93 -8.99
CA GLU A 201 23.71 24.16 -10.33
C GLU A 201 22.18 24.27 -10.27
N ALA A 202 21.54 23.51 -9.37
CA ALA A 202 20.12 23.59 -9.06
C ALA A 202 19.88 23.96 -7.58
N ASP A 203 18.85 24.77 -7.34
CA ASP A 203 18.44 25.20 -6.01
C ASP A 203 17.59 24.13 -5.29
N SER A 204 16.85 23.33 -6.07
CA SER A 204 15.92 22.32 -5.58
C SER A 204 15.82 21.09 -6.48
N CYS A 205 15.46 19.96 -5.87
CA CYS A 205 15.05 18.73 -6.54
C CYS A 205 13.61 18.88 -7.01
N GLY A 206 13.42 18.78 -8.31
CA GLY A 206 12.12 18.79 -8.98
C GLY A 206 11.38 17.47 -8.83
N THR A 207 12.07 16.34 -8.76
CA THR A 207 11.43 15.02 -8.63
C THR A 207 11.50 14.51 -7.20
N SER A 208 10.43 13.89 -6.72
CA SER A 208 10.34 13.29 -5.37
C SER A 208 11.45 12.28 -5.11
N THR A 209 11.89 12.21 -3.85
CA THR A 209 13.05 11.43 -3.43
C THR A 209 12.79 10.67 -2.14
N PHE A 210 13.43 9.52 -2.01
CA PHE A 210 13.47 8.81 -0.73
C PHE A 210 14.41 9.54 0.26
N THR A 211 14.20 9.31 1.55
CA THR A 211 14.85 10.00 2.68
C THR A 211 15.86 9.12 3.46
N PRO A 212 16.82 8.43 2.81
CA PRO A 212 17.80 7.59 3.53
C PRO A 212 18.67 8.48 4.45
N LYS A 213 19.11 7.92 5.58
CA LYS A 213 19.76 8.66 6.67
C LYS A 213 21.01 9.41 6.19
N GLU A 214 21.75 8.79 5.28
CA GLU A 214 23.01 9.26 4.72
C GLU A 214 22.84 10.56 3.90
N ARG A 215 21.65 10.78 3.31
CA ARG A 215 21.36 11.94 2.45
C ARG A 215 21.03 13.21 3.22
N HIS A 216 20.70 13.12 4.51
CA HIS A 216 20.40 14.30 5.34
C HIS A 216 21.60 15.24 5.50
N VAL A 217 22.83 14.76 5.27
CA VAL A 217 24.03 15.60 5.30
C VAL A 217 24.03 16.63 4.16
N TYR A 218 23.47 16.27 3.00
CA TYR A 218 23.50 17.10 1.79
C TYR A 218 22.18 17.82 1.52
N PHE A 219 21.06 17.22 1.92
CA PHE A 219 19.74 17.71 1.56
C PHE A 219 18.88 18.04 2.78
N ARG A 220 18.05 19.06 2.61
CA ARG A 220 16.85 19.26 3.43
C ARG A 220 15.64 18.79 2.65
N TYR A 221 14.72 18.14 3.35
CA TYR A 221 13.48 17.67 2.76
C TYR A 221 12.38 18.68 3.06
N ILE A 222 11.75 19.17 2.01
CA ILE A 222 10.80 20.27 2.08
C ILE A 222 9.40 19.70 2.28
N TYR A 223 8.97 18.90 1.31
CA TYR A 223 7.56 18.71 1.06
C TYR A 223 7.29 17.28 0.70
N PHE A 224 6.17 16.75 1.20
CA PHE A 224 5.65 15.47 0.76
C PHE A 224 4.67 15.70 -0.38
N PRO A 225 5.09 15.48 -1.65
CA PRO A 225 4.19 15.68 -2.75
C PRO A 225 2.94 14.83 -2.63
N LEU A 226 2.99 13.50 -2.36
CA LEU A 226 1.77 12.66 -2.44
C LEU A 226 1.88 11.27 -1.78
N LYS A 227 0.81 10.82 -1.11
CA LYS A 227 0.63 9.46 -0.55
C LYS A 227 0.55 8.35 -1.60
N GLU A 228 0.21 8.72 -2.83
CA GLU A 228 -0.01 7.82 -3.97
C GLU A 228 1.27 7.53 -4.78
N LEU A 229 2.41 8.10 -4.37
CA LEU A 229 3.75 7.74 -4.86
C LEU A 229 4.16 6.39 -4.28
N GLY A 230 3.35 5.37 -4.56
CA GLY A 230 3.45 4.04 -4.01
C GLY A 230 3.96 3.03 -5.03
N ARG A 231 4.35 1.88 -4.49
CA ARG A 231 4.77 0.69 -5.23
C ARG A 231 4.06 -0.49 -4.63
N SER A 232 3.76 -1.48 -5.45
CA SER A 232 3.20 -2.75 -4.99
C SER A 232 3.76 -3.88 -5.83
N ALA A 233 3.79 -5.07 -5.25
CA ALA A 233 3.96 -6.30 -6.00
C ALA A 233 2.57 -6.78 -6.45
N TYR A 234 2.37 -6.83 -7.77
CA TYR A 234 1.15 -7.23 -8.44
C TYR A 234 1.25 -8.70 -8.86
N PHE A 235 0.24 -9.51 -8.53
CA PHE A 235 0.19 -10.92 -8.92
C PHE A 235 -1.26 -11.38 -9.09
N GLN A 236 -1.47 -12.45 -9.86
CA GLN A 236 -2.78 -13.10 -9.96
C GLN A 236 -2.97 -14.05 -8.78
N ALA A 237 -4.07 -13.88 -8.03
CA ALA A 237 -4.42 -14.80 -6.97
C ALA A 237 -4.88 -16.15 -7.58
N PRO A 238 -4.37 -17.28 -7.05
CA PRO A 238 -4.80 -18.58 -7.54
C PRO A 238 -6.27 -18.84 -7.16
N PRO A 239 -6.97 -19.75 -7.87
CA PRO A 239 -8.32 -20.15 -7.50
C PRO A 239 -8.35 -20.74 -6.09
N LEU A 240 -9.43 -20.47 -5.34
CA LEU A 240 -9.57 -20.88 -3.94
C LEU A 240 -9.51 -22.41 -3.73
N ALA A 241 -9.90 -23.16 -4.77
CA ALA A 241 -9.86 -24.62 -4.81
C ALA A 241 -8.49 -25.25 -4.55
N TYR A 242 -7.40 -24.55 -4.89
CA TYR A 242 -6.04 -25.07 -4.71
C TYR A 242 -5.57 -25.03 -3.26
N TYR A 243 -6.14 -24.14 -2.45
CA TYR A 243 -5.73 -23.91 -1.07
C TYR A 243 -6.66 -24.55 -0.04
N SER A 244 -7.95 -24.67 -0.37
CA SER A 244 -8.97 -25.09 0.59
C SER A 244 -9.99 -26.03 -0.03
N ASN A 245 -10.57 -26.90 0.81
CA ASN A 245 -11.67 -27.74 0.38
C ASN A 245 -12.95 -26.91 0.25
N LEU A 246 -13.34 -26.67 -1.00
CA LEU A 246 -14.51 -25.87 -1.36
C LEU A 246 -15.83 -26.40 -0.81
N PHE A 247 -15.93 -27.70 -0.49
CA PHE A 247 -17.17 -28.32 -0.02
C PHE A 247 -17.41 -28.14 1.49
N PHE A 248 -16.38 -27.84 2.29
CA PHE A 248 -16.55 -27.52 3.71
C PHE A 248 -16.75 -26.03 3.96
N LEU A 249 -16.29 -25.19 3.05
CA LEU A 249 -16.33 -23.74 3.14
C LEU A 249 -17.71 -23.05 3.00
N PRO A 250 -18.79 -23.67 2.45
CA PRO A 250 -20.08 -23.00 2.31
C PRO A 250 -20.72 -22.62 3.64
N PHE A 251 -20.48 -23.42 4.68
CA PHE A 251 -21.02 -23.21 6.01
C PHE A 251 -19.89 -23.08 7.03
N GLU A 252 -20.12 -22.23 8.04
CA GLU A 252 -19.22 -22.16 9.18
C GLU A 252 -19.27 -23.47 9.99
N LYS A 253 -18.20 -23.79 10.72
CA LYS A 253 -18.13 -24.99 11.57
C LYS A 253 -19.32 -25.09 12.52
N THR A 254 -19.79 -23.98 13.07
CA THR A 254 -20.98 -23.91 13.93
C THR A 254 -22.23 -24.39 13.22
N VAL A 255 -22.45 -23.96 11.97
CA VAL A 255 -23.59 -24.35 11.13
C VAL A 255 -23.52 -25.83 10.75
N TRP A 256 -22.33 -26.36 10.46
CA TRP A 256 -22.15 -27.80 10.24
C TRP A 256 -22.53 -28.63 11.48
N MET A 257 -22.12 -28.17 12.67
CA MET A 257 -22.43 -28.85 13.92
C MET A 257 -23.92 -28.78 14.26
N THR A 258 -24.58 -27.63 14.06
CA THR A 258 -26.02 -27.50 14.30
C THR A 258 -26.82 -28.33 13.30
N PHE A 259 -26.40 -28.39 12.04
CA PHE A 259 -27.00 -29.26 11.04
C PHE A 259 -26.87 -30.74 11.45
N GLY A 260 -25.68 -31.19 11.85
CA GLY A 260 -25.50 -32.57 12.34
C GLY A 260 -26.37 -32.90 13.54
N MET A 261 -26.46 -31.99 14.52
CA MET A 261 -27.36 -32.15 15.68
C MET A 261 -28.83 -32.23 15.25
N LEU A 262 -29.25 -31.36 14.34
CA LEU A 262 -30.62 -31.31 13.83
C LEU A 262 -31.01 -32.60 13.11
N VAL A 263 -30.12 -33.17 12.30
CA VAL A 263 -30.32 -34.46 11.64
C VAL A 263 -30.52 -35.59 12.65
N ILE A 264 -29.73 -35.61 13.73
CA ILE A 264 -29.88 -36.59 14.80
C ILE A 264 -31.24 -36.43 15.52
N LEU A 265 -31.63 -35.19 15.83
CA LEU A 265 -32.93 -34.90 16.44
C LEU A 265 -34.08 -35.32 15.51
N CYS A 266 -33.97 -35.08 14.21
CA CYS A 266 -34.95 -35.54 13.22
C CYS A 266 -35.03 -37.07 13.13
N CYS A 267 -33.90 -37.79 13.19
CA CYS A 267 -33.90 -39.26 13.25
C CYS A 267 -34.66 -39.77 14.48
N ILE A 268 -34.40 -39.18 15.65
CA ILE A 268 -35.07 -39.55 16.90
C ILE A 268 -36.57 -39.24 16.82
N ALA A 269 -36.93 -38.06 16.34
CA ALA A 269 -38.33 -37.65 16.19
C ALA A 269 -39.10 -38.55 15.21
N SER A 270 -38.50 -38.88 14.06
CA SER A 270 -39.10 -39.80 13.08
C SER A 270 -39.23 -41.21 13.68
N LYS A 271 -38.23 -41.69 14.43
CA LYS A 271 -38.33 -43.01 15.08
C LYS A 271 -39.46 -43.05 16.13
N ILE A 272 -39.58 -42.01 16.96
CA ILE A 272 -40.70 -41.88 17.91
C ILE A 272 -42.05 -41.84 17.17
N ALA A 273 -42.14 -41.12 16.06
CA ALA A 273 -43.36 -41.04 15.26
C ALA A 273 -43.77 -42.42 14.70
N PHE A 274 -42.81 -43.18 14.14
CA PHE A 274 -43.06 -44.53 13.65
C PHE A 274 -43.39 -45.52 14.76
N ASP A 275 -42.71 -45.45 15.91
CA ASP A 275 -42.98 -46.33 17.06
C ASP A 275 -44.35 -46.04 17.67
N TYR A 276 -44.78 -44.77 17.66
CA TYR A 276 -46.11 -44.39 18.11
C TYR A 276 -47.20 -44.86 17.14
N GLU A 277 -46.96 -44.76 15.83
CA GLU A 277 -47.85 -45.31 14.79
C GLU A 277 -48.01 -46.82 14.92
N GLN A 278 -46.91 -47.54 15.19
CA GLN A 278 -46.94 -48.96 15.45
C GLN A 278 -47.80 -49.29 16.68
N LYS A 279 -47.53 -48.65 17.83
CA LYS A 279 -48.33 -48.87 19.05
C LYS A 279 -49.82 -48.56 18.87
N LEU A 280 -50.15 -47.53 18.09
CA LEU A 280 -51.55 -47.20 17.81
C LEU A 280 -52.21 -48.28 16.94
N THR A 281 -51.47 -48.81 15.96
CA THR A 281 -51.95 -49.86 15.05
C THR A 281 -52.11 -51.20 15.78
N ASP A 282 -51.13 -51.58 16.60
CA ASP A 282 -51.16 -52.81 17.42
C ASP A 282 -52.34 -52.82 18.41
N ASN A 283 -52.75 -51.64 18.90
CA ASN A 283 -53.92 -51.50 19.78
C ASN A 283 -55.26 -51.53 19.04
N LEU A 284 -55.27 -51.26 17.73
CA LEU A 284 -56.49 -51.16 16.90
C LEU A 284 -56.74 -52.41 16.05
N ILE A 285 -55.72 -53.21 15.75
CA ILE A 285 -55.79 -54.37 14.87
C ILE A 285 -55.23 -55.61 15.60
N GLN A 286 -56.11 -56.55 15.95
CA GLN A 286 -55.76 -57.86 16.54
C GLN A 286 -55.46 -58.94 15.48
N ASN A 287 -55.58 -58.63 14.18
CA ASN A 287 -55.40 -59.60 13.09
C ASN A 287 -53.98 -59.52 12.51
N GLU A 288 -53.32 -60.67 12.40
CA GLU A 288 -51.90 -60.85 12.04
C GLU A 288 -51.55 -60.52 10.56
N ASP A 289 -52.52 -60.19 9.70
CA ASP A 289 -52.30 -60.13 8.24
C ASP A 289 -51.80 -58.77 7.70
N ASP A 290 -51.88 -57.68 8.48
CA ASP A 290 -51.43 -56.32 8.10
C ASP A 290 -50.36 -55.78 9.07
N ALA A 291 -49.36 -56.59 9.42
CA ALA A 291 -48.23 -56.15 10.24
C ALA A 291 -47.42 -55.07 9.49
N ILE A 292 -47.64 -53.80 9.84
CA ILE A 292 -46.83 -52.68 9.36
C ILE A 292 -45.41 -52.89 9.90
N ILE A 293 -44.47 -53.23 9.03
CA ILE A 293 -43.05 -53.39 9.37
C ILE A 293 -42.55 -52.06 9.89
N SER A 294 -42.22 -52.00 11.19
CA SER A 294 -41.67 -50.79 11.76
C SER A 294 -40.21 -50.63 11.34
N PRO A 295 -39.81 -49.42 10.92
CA PRO A 295 -38.46 -49.20 10.44
C PRO A 295 -37.48 -49.37 11.60
N SER A 296 -36.40 -50.11 11.34
CA SER A 296 -35.27 -50.22 12.26
C SER A 296 -34.57 -48.85 12.39
N TRP A 297 -33.74 -48.69 13.42
CA TRP A 297 -32.91 -47.48 13.56
C TRP A 297 -32.06 -47.22 12.31
N TRP A 298 -31.54 -48.27 11.68
CA TRP A 298 -30.76 -48.16 10.45
C TRP A 298 -31.60 -47.70 9.26
N ASP A 299 -32.85 -48.15 9.16
CA ASP A 299 -33.77 -47.75 8.10
C ASP A 299 -34.14 -46.26 8.23
N VAL A 300 -34.36 -45.79 9.46
CA VAL A 300 -34.63 -44.37 9.74
C VAL A 300 -33.41 -43.51 9.40
N ILE A 301 -32.20 -43.96 9.73
CA ILE A 301 -30.96 -43.24 9.38
C ILE A 301 -30.77 -43.17 7.87
N LEU A 302 -30.93 -44.28 7.15
CA LEU A 302 -30.80 -44.32 5.69
C LEU A 302 -31.86 -43.46 5.01
N MET A 303 -33.10 -43.52 5.50
CA MET A 303 -34.18 -42.65 5.02
C MET A 303 -33.86 -41.17 5.27
N GLN A 304 -33.32 -40.82 6.45
CA GLN A 304 -32.96 -39.43 6.74
C GLN A 304 -31.81 -38.93 5.86
N ILE A 305 -30.83 -39.77 5.56
CA ILE A 305 -29.77 -39.47 4.59
C ILE A 305 -30.37 -39.25 3.19
N ALA A 306 -31.31 -40.11 2.76
CA ALA A 306 -32.01 -39.95 1.49
C ALA A 306 -32.72 -38.59 1.41
N VAL A 307 -33.44 -38.19 2.47
CA VAL A 307 -34.12 -36.88 2.55
C VAL A 307 -33.15 -35.70 2.49
N ILE A 308 -31.98 -35.80 3.13
CA ILE A 308 -30.92 -34.77 3.04
C ILE A 308 -30.37 -34.69 1.62
N CYS A 309 -30.19 -35.84 0.96
CA CYS A 309 -29.79 -35.93 -0.44
C CYS A 309 -30.93 -35.62 -1.43
N GLN A 310 -32.07 -35.13 -0.95
CA GLN A 310 -33.26 -34.80 -1.75
C GLN A 310 -33.82 -35.99 -2.55
N MET A 311 -33.63 -37.20 -2.03
CA MET A 311 -34.22 -38.42 -2.54
C MET A 311 -35.51 -38.74 -1.78
N ASP A 312 -36.32 -39.65 -2.33
CA ASP A 312 -37.64 -39.98 -1.79
C ASP A 312 -37.57 -40.72 -0.44
N MET A 313 -38.63 -40.59 0.36
CA MET A 313 -38.80 -41.28 1.63
C MET A 313 -39.43 -42.66 1.41
N TYR A 314 -38.67 -43.72 1.69
CA TYR A 314 -39.18 -45.08 1.58
C TYR A 314 -40.31 -45.39 2.58
N TYR A 315 -40.17 -44.94 3.84
CA TYR A 315 -41.21 -45.08 4.86
C TYR A 315 -41.96 -43.76 5.03
N GLN A 316 -43.28 -43.80 4.80
CA GLN A 316 -44.13 -42.61 4.93
C GLN A 316 -44.96 -42.66 6.22
N PRO A 317 -44.92 -41.63 7.07
CA PRO A 317 -45.76 -41.57 8.25
C PRO A 317 -47.24 -41.43 7.85
N LYS A 318 -48.11 -42.21 8.49
CA LYS A 318 -49.55 -42.20 8.21
C LYS A 318 -50.27 -41.13 9.02
N ASN A 319 -49.84 -40.90 10.26
CA ASN A 319 -50.47 -39.95 11.19
C ASN A 319 -50.21 -38.50 10.77
N LEU A 320 -51.16 -37.62 11.10
CA LEU A 320 -51.07 -36.19 10.79
C LEU A 320 -49.80 -35.56 11.38
N SER A 321 -49.46 -35.89 12.63
CA SER A 321 -48.26 -35.36 13.31
C SER A 321 -46.96 -35.83 12.64
N GLY A 322 -46.90 -37.09 12.21
CA GLY A 322 -45.74 -37.62 11.48
C GLY A 322 -45.60 -37.00 10.09
N LYS A 323 -46.71 -36.79 9.38
CA LYS A 323 -46.74 -36.06 8.10
C LYS A 323 -46.26 -34.61 8.24
N MET A 324 -46.67 -33.91 9.30
CA MET A 324 -46.18 -32.55 9.58
C MET A 324 -44.68 -32.54 9.90
N ALA A 325 -44.18 -33.51 10.68
CA ALA A 325 -42.75 -33.63 10.97
C ALA A 325 -41.94 -33.92 9.69
N ALA A 326 -42.36 -34.88 8.87
CA ALA A 326 -41.72 -35.17 7.59
C ALA A 326 -41.73 -33.96 6.64
N PHE A 327 -42.84 -33.23 6.58
CA PHE A 327 -42.94 -31.99 5.80
C PHE A 327 -41.94 -30.92 6.25
N ILE A 328 -41.81 -30.70 7.55
CA ILE A 328 -40.82 -29.75 8.10
C ILE A 328 -39.40 -30.19 7.77
N ILE A 329 -39.08 -31.49 7.92
CA ILE A 329 -37.76 -32.04 7.61
C ILE A 329 -37.42 -31.84 6.11
N LEU A 330 -38.37 -32.12 5.22
CA LEU A 330 -38.20 -31.93 3.77
C LEU A 330 -37.98 -30.46 3.40
N ILE A 331 -38.76 -29.54 3.98
CA ILE A 331 -38.57 -28.10 3.77
C ILE A 331 -37.19 -27.65 4.24
N LEU A 332 -36.80 -28.05 5.44
CA LEU A 332 -35.52 -27.70 6.04
C LEU A 332 -34.34 -28.22 5.22
N SER A 333 -34.41 -29.49 4.78
CA SER A 333 -33.43 -30.09 3.87
C SER A 333 -33.32 -29.30 2.57
N THR A 334 -34.46 -28.89 1.98
CA THR A 334 -34.51 -28.11 0.74
C THR A 334 -33.88 -26.72 0.91
N PHE A 335 -34.16 -26.02 2.00
CA PHE A 335 -33.54 -24.73 2.29
C PHE A 335 -32.02 -24.83 2.48
N LEU A 336 -31.55 -25.87 3.18
CA LEU A 336 -30.11 -26.07 3.38
C LEU A 336 -29.40 -26.43 2.08
N PHE A 337 -29.98 -27.33 1.28
CA PHE A 337 -29.42 -27.71 -0.01
C PHE A 337 -29.36 -26.53 -0.99
N THR A 338 -30.41 -25.71 -1.05
CA THR A 338 -30.45 -24.52 -1.92
C THR A 338 -29.43 -23.47 -1.47
N ALA A 339 -29.30 -23.22 -0.17
CA ALA A 339 -28.29 -22.31 0.38
C ALA A 339 -26.86 -22.81 0.10
N PHE A 340 -26.60 -24.11 0.30
CA PHE A 340 -25.32 -24.73 0.01
C PHE A 340 -24.95 -24.62 -1.48
N SER A 341 -25.90 -24.95 -2.36
CA SER A 341 -25.72 -24.89 -3.82
C SER A 341 -25.42 -23.47 -4.30
N ALA A 342 -26.16 -22.47 -3.80
CA ALA A 342 -25.91 -21.07 -4.14
C ALA A 342 -24.52 -20.62 -3.68
N ARG A 343 -24.09 -21.03 -2.48
CA ARG A 343 -22.81 -20.63 -1.92
C ARG A 343 -21.62 -21.29 -2.61
N ILE A 344 -21.72 -22.57 -2.98
CA ILE A 344 -20.64 -23.26 -3.72
C ILE A 344 -20.35 -22.58 -5.05
N VAL A 345 -21.38 -22.17 -5.80
CA VAL A 345 -21.18 -21.48 -7.08
C VAL A 345 -20.40 -20.18 -6.90
N LEU A 346 -20.69 -19.41 -5.84
CA LEU A 346 -19.94 -18.20 -5.52
C LEU A 346 -18.49 -18.49 -5.14
N LEU A 347 -18.23 -19.58 -4.42
CA LEU A 347 -16.89 -19.97 -3.98
C LEU A 347 -16.03 -20.55 -5.11
N LEU A 348 -16.65 -21.24 -6.08
CA LEU A 348 -15.97 -21.68 -7.30
C LEU A 348 -15.48 -20.49 -8.15
N GLN A 349 -16.16 -19.35 -8.02
CA GLN A 349 -15.80 -18.12 -8.72
C GLN A 349 -14.84 -17.22 -7.92
N SER A 350 -14.57 -17.55 -6.65
CA SER A 350 -13.70 -16.73 -5.80
C SER A 350 -12.24 -17.17 -5.85
N HIS A 351 -11.35 -16.21 -5.58
CA HIS A 351 -9.92 -16.42 -5.48
C HIS A 351 -9.48 -16.41 -4.02
N THR A 352 -8.32 -16.98 -3.70
CA THR A 352 -7.77 -16.93 -2.34
C THR A 352 -7.32 -15.51 -1.97
N ASP A 353 -7.54 -15.15 -0.70
CA ASP A 353 -7.00 -13.95 -0.04
C ASP A 353 -5.95 -14.31 1.04
N ASP A 354 -5.36 -15.50 0.97
CA ASP A 354 -4.40 -16.00 1.97
C ASP A 354 -3.01 -15.35 1.84
N ILE A 355 -2.65 -14.86 0.64
CA ILE A 355 -1.35 -14.20 0.40
C ILE A 355 -1.47 -12.71 0.74
N LYS A 356 -1.02 -12.32 1.94
CA LYS A 356 -1.15 -10.94 2.45
C LYS A 356 0.18 -10.19 2.45
N ASN A 357 1.29 -10.90 2.64
CA ASN A 357 2.60 -10.30 2.77
C ASN A 357 3.59 -10.83 1.73
N MET A 358 4.71 -10.12 1.58
CA MET A 358 5.80 -10.54 0.70
C MET A 358 6.39 -11.90 1.11
N ASP A 359 6.42 -12.23 2.40
CA ASP A 359 6.88 -13.52 2.90
C ASP A 359 5.98 -14.68 2.45
N ASP A 360 4.66 -14.46 2.41
CA ASP A 360 3.69 -15.44 1.92
C ASP A 360 3.87 -15.65 0.41
N LEU A 361 4.14 -14.57 -0.33
CA LEU A 361 4.36 -14.59 -1.77
C LEU A 361 5.62 -15.39 -2.15
N VAL A 362 6.70 -15.24 -1.38
CA VAL A 362 7.93 -16.04 -1.52
C VAL A 362 7.67 -17.50 -1.15
N SER A 363 6.92 -17.75 -0.08
CA SER A 363 6.55 -19.11 0.36
C SER A 363 5.67 -19.82 -0.67
N ALA A 364 4.81 -19.08 -1.38
CA ALA A 364 4.00 -19.55 -2.50
C ALA A 364 4.81 -19.77 -3.80
N LYS A 365 6.14 -19.54 -3.79
CA LYS A 365 7.07 -19.78 -4.90
C LYS A 365 6.74 -18.99 -6.17
N TYR A 366 6.18 -17.79 -6.04
CA TYR A 366 6.01 -16.88 -7.18
C TYR A 366 7.37 -16.41 -7.70
N VAL A 367 7.52 -16.34 -9.02
CA VAL A 367 8.68 -15.68 -9.63
C VAL A 367 8.50 -14.17 -9.46
N ILE A 368 9.39 -13.50 -8.74
CA ILE A 368 9.30 -12.06 -8.50
C ILE A 368 10.14 -11.33 -9.55
N VAL A 369 9.56 -10.33 -10.20
CA VAL A 369 10.19 -9.50 -11.23
C VAL A 369 10.01 -8.03 -10.84
N LEU A 370 11.00 -7.20 -11.15
CA LEU A 370 11.04 -5.77 -10.85
C LEU A 370 10.86 -4.92 -12.10
N GLN A 371 10.26 -3.75 -11.92
CA GLN A 371 10.30 -2.70 -12.92
C GLN A 371 11.75 -2.20 -13.09
N ASP A 372 12.20 -2.05 -14.34
CA ASP A 372 13.48 -1.45 -14.66
C ASP A 372 13.46 0.06 -14.36
N THR A 373 13.78 0.41 -13.11
CA THR A 373 13.95 1.80 -12.68
C THR A 373 15.24 1.96 -11.88
N PRO A 374 15.89 3.15 -11.94
CA PRO A 374 17.12 3.40 -11.20
C PRO A 374 16.99 3.16 -9.69
N PHE A 375 15.83 3.49 -9.10
CA PHE A 375 15.60 3.29 -7.67
C PHE A 375 15.44 1.81 -7.29
N ASN A 376 14.78 0.99 -8.12
CA ASN A 376 14.66 -0.45 -7.84
C ASN A 376 16.04 -1.13 -7.87
N LYS A 377 16.90 -0.74 -8.81
CA LYS A 377 18.30 -1.19 -8.87
C LYS A 377 19.06 -0.79 -7.61
N PHE A 378 18.97 0.48 -7.19
CA PHE A 378 19.66 0.98 -6.00
C PHE A 378 19.30 0.21 -4.73
N PHE A 379 18.01 0.07 -4.41
CA PHE A 379 17.60 -0.54 -3.14
C PHE A 379 17.74 -2.08 -3.13
N VAL A 380 17.82 -2.74 -4.29
CA VAL A 380 18.23 -4.17 -4.33
C VAL A 380 19.71 -4.30 -4.01
N MET A 381 20.56 -3.44 -4.57
CA MET A 381 22.02 -3.52 -4.42
C MET A 381 22.53 -3.04 -3.06
N VAL A 382 21.98 -1.94 -2.54
CA VAL A 382 22.49 -1.28 -1.33
C VAL A 382 21.67 -1.70 -0.11
N PRO A 383 22.30 -2.29 0.93
CA PRO A 383 21.63 -2.54 2.20
C PRO A 383 21.07 -1.24 2.77
N SER A 384 19.81 -1.26 3.20
CA SER A 384 19.18 -0.08 3.77
C SER A 384 18.25 -0.48 4.90
N PHE A 385 18.05 0.39 5.88
CA PHE A 385 17.03 0.22 6.92
C PHE A 385 15.59 0.13 6.35
N ARG A 386 15.43 0.46 5.06
CA ARG A 386 14.16 0.49 4.32
C ARG A 386 13.84 -0.83 3.62
N SER A 387 14.81 -1.72 3.48
CA SER A 387 14.59 -3.05 2.90
C SER A 387 14.53 -4.08 4.01
N ASN A 388 13.61 -5.05 3.91
CA ASN A 388 13.72 -6.24 4.73
C ASN A 388 14.96 -7.01 4.26
N GLU A 389 16.02 -6.99 5.07
CA GLU A 389 17.34 -7.48 4.67
C GLU A 389 17.32 -8.98 4.32
N ARG A 390 16.45 -9.77 4.96
CA ARG A 390 16.27 -11.19 4.65
C ARG A 390 15.74 -11.37 3.23
N LEU A 391 14.66 -10.67 2.89
CA LEU A 391 14.03 -10.75 1.58
C LEU A 391 14.90 -10.13 0.48
N ARG A 392 15.57 -9.00 0.78
CA ARG A 392 16.48 -8.33 -0.14
C ARG A 392 17.67 -9.24 -0.49
N LYS A 393 18.32 -9.86 0.51
CA LYS A 393 19.43 -10.80 0.28
C LYS A 393 18.99 -12.00 -0.54
N GLY A 394 17.87 -12.63 -0.19
CA GLY A 394 17.33 -13.75 -0.96
C GLY A 394 17.10 -13.38 -2.43
N PHE A 395 16.42 -12.24 -2.66
CA PHE A 395 16.18 -11.75 -4.01
C PHE A 395 17.45 -11.35 -4.76
N ALA A 396 18.38 -10.65 -4.10
CA ALA A 396 19.64 -10.23 -4.69
C ALA A 396 20.48 -11.45 -5.07
N GLU A 397 20.58 -12.45 -4.20
CA GLU A 397 21.27 -13.71 -4.50
C GLU A 397 20.62 -14.47 -5.64
N GLU A 398 19.29 -14.60 -5.69
CA GLU A 398 18.60 -15.25 -6.82
C GLU A 398 18.80 -14.49 -8.13
N THR A 399 18.75 -13.16 -8.09
CA THR A 399 18.96 -12.28 -9.23
C THR A 399 20.41 -12.33 -9.74
N LEU A 400 21.38 -12.44 -8.84
CA LEU A 400 22.81 -12.48 -9.15
C LEU A 400 23.30 -13.88 -9.54
N LYS A 401 22.66 -14.96 -9.05
CA LYS A 401 23.03 -16.36 -9.33
C LYS A 401 22.50 -16.88 -10.67
N LYS A 402 21.46 -16.28 -11.26
CA LYS A 402 20.91 -16.67 -12.56
C LYS A 402 21.41 -15.76 -13.68
N THR A 403 21.98 -16.40 -14.70
CA THR A 403 22.48 -15.95 -16.02
C THR A 403 22.64 -14.44 -16.26
N PRO A 404 23.83 -13.94 -16.66
CA PRO A 404 23.97 -12.60 -17.21
C PRO A 404 23.19 -12.51 -18.53
N GLY A 405 21.97 -11.98 -18.49
CA GLY A 405 21.10 -11.82 -19.66
C GLY A 405 19.60 -11.94 -19.38
N ASN A 406 19.18 -12.68 -18.35
CA ASN A 406 17.78 -12.71 -17.90
C ASN A 406 17.55 -11.61 -16.86
N SER A 407 17.24 -10.40 -17.33
CA SER A 407 17.00 -9.29 -16.42
C SER A 407 15.70 -9.51 -15.65
N TYR A 408 15.81 -9.75 -14.34
CA TYR A 408 14.69 -9.59 -13.40
C TYR A 408 14.15 -8.16 -13.37
N TYR A 409 14.81 -7.23 -14.07
CA TYR A 409 14.32 -5.91 -14.39
C TYR A 409 13.65 -5.93 -15.77
N LEU A 410 12.34 -5.73 -15.79
CA LEU A 410 11.53 -5.67 -17.01
C LEU A 410 10.82 -4.32 -17.13
N SER A 411 10.40 -3.99 -18.35
CA SER A 411 9.47 -2.88 -18.53
C SER A 411 8.13 -3.17 -17.85
N THR A 412 7.39 -2.12 -17.47
CA THR A 412 6.06 -2.28 -16.85
C THR A 412 5.11 -3.11 -17.71
N THR A 413 5.19 -2.95 -19.04
CA THR A 413 4.37 -3.70 -19.99
C THR A 413 4.72 -5.18 -20.05
N GLU A 414 6.00 -5.53 -20.07
CA GLU A 414 6.44 -6.93 -20.10
C GLU A 414 6.20 -7.62 -18.77
N GLY A 415 6.52 -6.96 -17.66
CA GLY A 415 6.30 -7.50 -16.32
C GLY A 415 4.84 -7.80 -16.04
N LEU A 416 3.92 -6.89 -16.39
CA LEU A 416 2.48 -7.13 -16.22
C LEU A 416 1.92 -8.13 -17.23
N LYS A 417 2.51 -8.26 -18.42
CA LYS A 417 2.18 -9.35 -19.34
C LYS A 417 2.51 -10.71 -18.71
N LEU A 418 3.66 -10.85 -18.05
CA LEU A 418 3.99 -12.07 -17.31
C LEU A 418 3.03 -12.32 -16.15
N VAL A 419 2.62 -11.31 -15.39
CA VAL A 419 1.60 -11.46 -14.33
C VAL A 419 0.28 -11.98 -14.90
N ARG A 420 -0.10 -11.53 -16.09
CA ARG A 420 -1.35 -11.95 -16.73
C ARG A 420 -1.28 -13.39 -17.24
N ASP A 421 -0.14 -13.77 -17.81
CA ASP A 421 0.00 -15.02 -18.56
C ASP A 421 0.61 -16.17 -17.71
N THR A 422 1.26 -15.86 -16.58
CA THR A 422 2.00 -16.82 -15.73
C THR A 422 1.89 -16.50 -14.22
N TYR A 423 2.29 -17.44 -13.36
CA TYR A 423 2.41 -17.24 -11.90
C TYR A 423 3.65 -16.42 -11.53
N THR A 424 3.68 -15.18 -11.99
CA THR A 424 4.74 -14.20 -11.75
C THR A 424 4.17 -13.04 -10.93
N ALA A 425 4.97 -12.50 -10.02
CA ALA A 425 4.69 -11.28 -9.30
C ALA A 425 5.56 -10.13 -9.84
N PHE A 426 4.94 -9.04 -10.27
CA PHE A 426 5.64 -7.86 -10.79
C PHE A 426 5.60 -6.72 -9.79
N GLN A 427 6.77 -6.20 -9.41
CA GLN A 427 6.89 -5.04 -8.54
C GLN A 427 7.15 -3.76 -9.34
N GLY A 428 6.21 -2.83 -9.28
CA GLY A 428 6.29 -1.57 -10.02
C GLY A 428 5.57 -0.40 -9.37
N GLU A 429 5.73 0.78 -9.97
CA GLU A 429 5.04 2.02 -9.60
C GLU A 429 3.55 1.96 -9.94
N HIS A 430 2.71 2.43 -9.01
CA HIS A 430 1.25 2.47 -9.14
C HIS A 430 0.76 3.08 -10.45
N SER A 431 1.16 4.32 -10.80
CA SER A 431 0.65 5.00 -12.01
C SER A 431 0.91 4.21 -13.29
N SER A 432 2.15 3.74 -13.46
CA SER A 432 2.55 2.99 -14.64
C SER A 432 1.83 1.64 -14.72
N ALA A 433 1.68 0.95 -13.58
CA ALA A 433 1.03 -0.34 -13.52
C ALA A 433 -0.48 -0.22 -13.77
N HIS A 434 -1.16 0.73 -13.12
CA HIS A 434 -2.59 0.96 -13.29
C HIS A 434 -2.98 1.30 -14.72
N TYR A 435 -2.14 2.06 -15.44
CA TYR A 435 -2.33 2.33 -16.87
C TYR A 435 -2.34 1.05 -17.71
N VAL A 436 -1.31 0.23 -17.54
CA VAL A 436 -1.16 -1.01 -18.33
C VAL A 436 -2.26 -2.00 -17.96
N ILE A 437 -2.58 -2.16 -16.67
CA ILE A 437 -3.66 -3.03 -16.20
C ILE A 437 -4.99 -2.60 -16.83
N GLY A 438 -5.35 -1.31 -16.72
CA GLY A 438 -6.60 -0.79 -17.28
C GLY A 438 -6.73 -0.94 -18.80
N LYS A 439 -5.61 -1.05 -19.52
CA LYS A 439 -5.59 -1.21 -20.98
C LYS A 439 -5.55 -2.68 -21.43
N THR A 440 -4.93 -3.58 -20.67
CA THR A 440 -4.55 -4.92 -21.15
C THR A 440 -5.21 -6.07 -20.39
N PHE A 441 -5.75 -5.85 -19.19
CA PHE A 441 -6.36 -6.88 -18.37
C PHE A 441 -7.85 -6.96 -18.64
N SER A 442 -8.39 -8.17 -18.66
CA SER A 442 -9.85 -8.36 -18.69
C SER A 442 -10.47 -7.95 -17.35
N PRO A 443 -11.78 -7.68 -17.29
CA PRO A 443 -12.47 -7.40 -16.03
C PRO A 443 -12.27 -8.51 -14.98
N ALA A 444 -12.30 -9.79 -15.40
CA ALA A 444 -12.04 -10.93 -14.54
C ALA A 444 -10.61 -10.93 -13.99
N GLN A 445 -9.61 -10.73 -14.85
CA GLN A 445 -8.20 -10.65 -14.47
C GLN A 445 -7.91 -9.46 -13.56
N THR A 446 -8.63 -8.34 -13.73
CA THR A 446 -8.49 -7.16 -12.88
C THR A 446 -9.03 -7.43 -11.47
N CYS A 447 -10.11 -8.22 -11.36
CA CYS A 447 -10.69 -8.63 -10.08
C CYS A 447 -9.90 -9.72 -9.36
N ALA A 448 -9.22 -10.60 -10.10
CA ALA A 448 -8.32 -11.63 -9.58
C ALA A 448 -6.94 -11.07 -9.18
N LEU A 449 -6.59 -9.87 -9.66
CA LEU A 449 -5.34 -9.20 -9.31
C LEU A 449 -5.31 -8.86 -7.82
N ARG A 450 -4.21 -9.23 -7.16
CA ARG A 450 -3.90 -8.86 -5.79
C ARG A 450 -2.60 -8.08 -5.74
N THR A 451 -2.45 -7.33 -4.66
CA THR A 451 -1.30 -6.46 -4.42
C THR A 451 -0.81 -6.65 -3.00
N VAL A 452 0.48 -6.90 -2.85
CA VAL A 452 1.15 -6.87 -1.54
C VAL A 452 2.17 -5.73 -1.50
N GLU A 453 2.54 -5.34 -0.29
CA GLU A 453 3.63 -4.40 -0.09
C GLU A 453 4.93 -4.98 -0.64
N PRO A 454 5.74 -4.16 -1.33
CA PRO A 454 7.01 -4.60 -1.88
C PRO A 454 8.01 -4.92 -0.75
N PHE A 455 9.12 -5.58 -1.09
CA PHE A 455 10.20 -5.85 -0.13
C PHE A 455 10.91 -4.59 0.41
N PHE A 456 10.58 -3.42 -0.15
CA PHE A 456 10.92 -2.11 0.39
C PHE A 456 9.76 -1.57 1.20
N LYS A 457 10.04 -1.06 2.40
CA LYS A 457 9.06 -0.33 3.20
C LYS A 457 8.47 0.80 2.35
N GLN A 458 7.14 0.90 2.37
CA GLN A 458 6.41 1.93 1.65
C GLN A 458 6.58 3.27 2.37
N ASP A 459 7.67 3.96 2.06
CA ASP A 459 7.97 5.27 2.61
C ASP A 459 7.39 6.41 1.77
N VAL A 460 7.05 7.46 2.49
CA VAL A 460 6.67 8.80 2.04
C VAL A 460 7.87 9.42 1.30
N THR A 461 7.73 9.73 0.01
CA THR A 461 8.77 10.39 -0.81
C THR A 461 8.69 11.91 -0.73
N TYR A 462 9.81 12.61 -0.53
CA TYR A 462 9.84 14.06 -0.34
C TYR A 462 10.58 14.78 -1.47
N LEU A 463 10.17 16.02 -1.77
CA LEU A 463 11.01 16.97 -2.50
C LEU A 463 12.18 17.39 -1.61
N CYS A 464 13.37 17.47 -2.20
CA CYS A 464 14.59 17.90 -1.52
C CYS A 464 15.10 19.23 -2.06
N CYS A 465 15.89 19.93 -1.26
CA CYS A 465 16.72 21.04 -1.69
C CYS A 465 18.09 20.95 -1.03
N ASN A 466 19.02 21.80 -1.46
CA ASN A 466 20.34 21.88 -0.84
C ASN A 466 20.20 22.21 0.66
N ARG A 467 20.95 21.51 1.52
CA ARG A 467 20.91 21.72 2.98
C ARG A 467 21.18 23.17 3.40
N ASN A 468 21.96 23.91 2.62
CA ASN A 468 22.35 25.28 2.91
C ASN A 468 21.50 26.32 2.16
N THR A 469 20.36 25.93 1.57
CA THR A 469 19.49 26.88 0.89
C THR A 469 18.83 27.87 1.85
N SER A 470 18.76 29.13 1.44
CA SER A 470 18.05 30.20 2.15
C SER A 470 16.55 30.21 1.84
N TYR A 471 16.11 29.50 0.79
CA TYR A 471 14.72 29.43 0.35
C TYR A 471 13.86 28.41 1.09
N TYR A 472 14.46 27.64 2.01
CA TYR A 472 13.80 26.50 2.66
C TYR A 472 12.45 26.85 3.30
N GLU A 473 12.37 27.95 4.04
CA GLU A 473 11.13 28.40 4.69
C GLU A 473 10.07 28.86 3.69
N HIS A 474 10.50 29.55 2.62
CA HIS A 474 9.61 29.97 1.53
C HIS A 474 9.01 28.75 0.82
N PHE A 475 9.82 27.71 0.57
CA PHE A 475 9.29 26.47 0.04
C PHE A 475 8.32 25.80 1.01
N LEU A 476 8.67 25.67 2.29
CA LEU A 476 7.78 25.05 3.29
C LEU A 476 6.42 25.76 3.37
N VAL A 477 6.41 27.08 3.46
CA VAL A 477 5.18 27.88 3.53
C VAL A 477 4.42 27.84 2.22
N GLY A 478 5.12 28.00 1.09
CA GLY A 478 4.51 27.97 -0.25
C GLY A 478 3.84 26.64 -0.54
N PHE A 479 4.53 25.52 -0.32
CA PHE A 479 3.93 24.20 -0.56
C PHE A 479 2.78 23.89 0.40
N LYS A 480 2.83 24.35 1.67
CA LYS A 480 1.69 24.24 2.60
C LYS A 480 0.48 25.03 2.08
N ARG A 481 0.67 26.26 1.60
CA ARG A 481 -0.42 27.04 0.98
C ARG A 481 -1.05 26.31 -0.21
N LEU A 482 -0.26 25.59 -1.01
CA LEU A 482 -0.78 24.78 -2.11
C LEU A 482 -1.62 23.58 -1.63
N ILE A 483 -1.29 22.98 -0.48
CA ILE A 483 -2.12 21.95 0.17
C ILE A 483 -3.42 22.56 0.67
N ASP A 484 -3.33 23.64 1.45
CA ASP A 484 -4.48 24.27 2.10
C ASP A 484 -5.49 24.78 1.07
N ALA A 485 -5.01 25.26 -0.08
CA ALA A 485 -5.83 25.66 -1.22
C ALA A 485 -6.38 24.47 -2.05
N GLY A 486 -5.98 23.24 -1.76
CA GLY A 486 -6.41 22.04 -2.50
C GLY A 486 -5.75 21.85 -3.87
N ILE A 487 -4.77 22.68 -4.25
CA ILE A 487 -4.08 22.62 -5.55
C ILE A 487 -3.31 21.31 -5.68
N GLN A 488 -2.58 20.88 -4.64
CA GLN A 488 -1.89 19.59 -4.63
C GLN A 488 -2.87 18.43 -4.90
N SER A 489 -4.04 18.42 -4.23
CA SER A 489 -5.05 17.37 -4.41
C SER A 489 -5.62 17.36 -5.82
N ARG A 490 -5.75 18.52 -6.47
CA ARG A 490 -6.15 18.65 -7.87
C ARG A 490 -5.09 18.09 -8.83
N GLU A 491 -3.84 18.52 -8.69
CA GLU A 491 -2.74 18.05 -9.56
C GLU A 491 -2.49 16.55 -9.39
N ARG A 492 -2.65 16.04 -8.16
CA ARG A 492 -2.66 14.60 -7.85
C ARG A 492 -3.67 13.83 -8.69
N LYS A 493 -4.95 14.22 -8.62
CA LYS A 493 -6.04 13.54 -9.35
C LYS A 493 -5.86 13.62 -10.87
N ARG A 494 -5.17 14.64 -11.38
CA ARG A 494 -4.89 14.82 -12.80
C ARG A 494 -3.65 14.05 -13.27
N GLY A 495 -2.61 14.00 -12.45
CA GLY A 495 -1.32 13.42 -12.82
C GLY A 495 -1.15 11.93 -12.48
N PHE A 496 -1.94 11.39 -11.54
CA PHE A 496 -1.88 9.98 -11.15
C PHE A 496 -3.06 9.20 -11.73
N ILE A 497 -2.77 7.97 -12.14
CA ILE A 497 -3.80 7.07 -12.64
C ILE A 497 -4.37 6.28 -11.46
N PRO A 498 -5.69 6.38 -11.20
CA PRO A 498 -6.30 5.68 -10.09
C PRO A 498 -6.23 4.17 -10.30
N LYS A 499 -6.30 3.42 -9.19
CA LYS A 499 -6.41 1.97 -9.23
C LYS A 499 -7.63 1.57 -10.07
N PRO A 500 -7.49 0.69 -11.07
CA PRO A 500 -8.62 0.19 -11.85
C PRO A 500 -9.65 -0.46 -10.93
N ALA A 501 -10.91 -0.05 -11.05
CA ALA A 501 -12.00 -0.64 -10.29
C ALA A 501 -12.28 -2.06 -10.81
N CYS A 502 -12.40 -3.02 -9.90
CA CYS A 502 -12.95 -4.33 -10.23
C CYS A 502 -14.45 -4.16 -10.54
N ARG A 503 -14.81 -4.22 -11.83
CA ARG A 503 -16.21 -4.16 -12.31
C ARG A 503 -16.78 -5.56 -12.54
N GLY A 504 -16.32 -6.56 -11.79
CA GLY A 504 -16.67 -7.98 -11.93
C GLY A 504 -18.07 -8.37 -11.46
N GLY A 505 -19.02 -7.42 -11.34
CA GLY A 505 -20.40 -7.70 -10.96
C GLY A 505 -21.26 -8.36 -12.05
N GLY A 506 -20.71 -8.55 -13.26
CA GLY A 506 -21.35 -9.30 -14.34
C GLY A 506 -20.75 -10.70 -14.47
N SER A 507 -21.61 -11.71 -14.60
CA SER A 507 -21.31 -13.15 -14.75
C SER A 507 -19.99 -13.45 -15.46
N THR A 508 -18.93 -13.62 -14.67
CA THR A 508 -17.67 -14.14 -15.19
C THR A 508 -17.80 -15.66 -15.28
N TYR A 509 -17.76 -16.17 -16.51
CA TYR A 509 -17.78 -17.60 -16.76
C TYR A 509 -16.46 -18.20 -16.28
N VAL A 510 -16.49 -18.90 -15.15
CA VAL A 510 -15.34 -19.64 -14.63
C VAL A 510 -15.44 -21.08 -15.13
N ARG A 511 -14.39 -21.55 -15.80
CA ARG A 511 -14.27 -22.96 -16.20
C ARG A 511 -13.96 -23.76 -14.94
N VAL A 512 -14.89 -24.60 -14.51
CA VAL A 512 -14.67 -25.55 -13.42
C VAL A 512 -13.94 -26.76 -14.00
N GLY A 513 -12.72 -27.01 -13.52
CA GLY A 513 -11.93 -28.17 -13.87
C GLY A 513 -12.13 -29.34 -12.90
N VAL A 514 -11.36 -30.40 -13.13
CA VAL A 514 -11.39 -31.62 -12.29
C VAL A 514 -10.76 -31.37 -10.92
N VAL A 515 -9.82 -30.42 -10.82
CA VAL A 515 -9.13 -30.08 -9.57
C VAL A 515 -10.10 -29.48 -8.56
N GLU A 516 -11.01 -28.63 -9.02
CA GLU A 516 -12.06 -28.01 -8.20
C GLU A 516 -13.04 -29.03 -7.62
N CYS A 517 -13.32 -30.10 -8.37
CA CYS A 517 -14.20 -31.20 -7.96
C CYS A 517 -13.46 -32.38 -7.31
N TYR A 518 -12.16 -32.27 -7.07
CA TYR A 518 -11.32 -33.37 -6.57
C TYR A 518 -11.90 -34.04 -5.32
N PHE A 519 -12.34 -33.24 -4.34
CA PHE A 519 -12.89 -33.77 -3.10
C PHE A 519 -14.19 -34.55 -3.29
N ALA A 520 -15.06 -34.13 -4.22
CA ALA A 520 -16.29 -34.86 -4.52
C ALA A 520 -15.98 -36.25 -5.10
N TYR A 521 -15.01 -36.33 -6.02
CA TYR A 521 -14.55 -37.62 -6.55
C TYR A 521 -13.91 -38.50 -5.48
N LEU A 522 -13.11 -37.91 -4.59
CA LEU A 522 -12.50 -38.62 -3.47
C LEU A 522 -13.57 -39.19 -2.52
N ALA A 523 -14.56 -38.38 -2.13
CA ALA A 523 -15.64 -38.80 -1.25
C ALA A 523 -16.49 -39.92 -1.89
N PHE A 524 -16.80 -39.80 -3.19
CA PHE A 524 -17.50 -40.84 -3.93
C PHE A 524 -16.70 -42.17 -3.98
N GLY A 525 -15.40 -42.10 -4.26
CA GLY A 525 -14.52 -43.27 -4.27
C GLY A 525 -14.43 -43.95 -2.91
N ILE A 526 -14.30 -43.18 -1.82
CA ILE A 526 -14.33 -43.71 -0.44
C ILE A 526 -15.68 -44.40 -0.17
N GLY A 527 -16.80 -43.80 -0.59
CA GLY A 527 -18.13 -44.36 -0.44
C GLY A 527 -18.28 -45.73 -1.11
N ILE A 528 -17.81 -45.88 -2.36
CA ILE A 528 -17.80 -47.17 -3.06
C ILE A 528 -16.97 -48.21 -2.30
N CYS A 529 -15.77 -47.82 -1.84
CA CYS A 529 -14.90 -48.74 -1.10
C CYS A 529 -15.55 -49.22 0.20
N LEU A 530 -16.19 -48.32 0.96
CA LEU A 530 -16.90 -48.67 2.18
C LEU A 530 -18.09 -49.60 1.90
N ALA A 531 -18.90 -49.30 0.88
CA ALA A 531 -20.04 -50.14 0.48
C ALA A 531 -19.61 -51.55 0.10
N LEU A 532 -18.55 -51.69 -0.72
CA LEU A 532 -17.97 -52.99 -1.06
C LEU A 532 -17.42 -53.73 0.16
N THR A 533 -16.81 -53.00 1.10
CA THR A 533 -16.29 -53.59 2.35
C THR A 533 -17.44 -54.13 3.21
N PHE A 534 -18.51 -53.37 3.41
CA PHE A 534 -19.68 -53.84 4.15
C PHE A 534 -20.35 -55.03 3.48
N PHE A 535 -20.50 -55.00 2.15
CA PHE A 535 -21.04 -56.13 1.40
C PHE A 535 -20.19 -57.41 1.57
N CYS A 536 -18.86 -57.29 1.53
CA CYS A 536 -17.96 -58.42 1.79
C CYS A 536 -18.07 -58.94 3.23
N LEU A 537 -18.20 -58.04 4.21
CA LEU A 537 -18.41 -58.40 5.62
C LEU A 537 -19.75 -59.11 5.83
N GLU A 538 -20.83 -58.65 5.18
CA GLU A 538 -22.14 -59.30 5.21
C GLU A 538 -22.09 -60.71 4.61
N LEU A 539 -21.44 -60.87 3.46
CA LEU A 539 -21.23 -62.20 2.87
C LEU A 539 -20.42 -63.12 3.79
N GLY A 540 -19.34 -62.60 4.39
CA GLY A 540 -18.50 -63.35 5.31
C GLY A 540 -19.24 -63.77 6.58
N THR A 541 -20.00 -62.86 7.19
CA THR A 541 -20.81 -63.14 8.38
C THR A 541 -21.97 -64.08 8.08
N SER A 542 -22.64 -63.93 6.95
CA SER A 542 -23.69 -64.84 6.48
C SER A 542 -23.15 -66.25 6.25
N TYR A 543 -21.99 -66.37 5.62
CA TYR A 543 -21.29 -67.65 5.43
C TYR A 543 -20.91 -68.30 6.78
N TYR A 544 -20.33 -67.53 7.70
CA TYR A 544 -19.95 -68.00 9.05
C TYR A 544 -21.17 -68.47 9.87
N LEU A 545 -22.26 -67.69 9.88
CA LEU A 545 -23.49 -68.03 10.59
C LEU A 545 -24.18 -69.27 10.00
N LYS A 546 -24.14 -69.45 8.67
CA LYS A 546 -24.66 -70.65 8.00
C LYS A 546 -23.84 -71.88 8.37
N HIS A 547 -22.51 -71.78 8.40
CA HIS A 547 -21.62 -72.88 8.79
C HIS A 547 -21.81 -73.29 10.26
N ARG A 548 -22.01 -72.32 11.16
CA ARG A 548 -22.28 -72.57 12.59
C ARG A 548 -23.66 -73.19 12.85
N LYS A 549 -24.69 -72.83 12.07
CA LYS A 549 -26.01 -73.51 12.11
C LYS A 549 -25.91 -74.97 11.66
N PHE A 550 -25.10 -75.28 10.65
CA PHE A 550 -24.86 -76.66 10.21
C PHE A 550 -24.11 -77.51 11.27
N GLU A 551 -23.21 -76.92 12.05
CA GLU A 551 -22.57 -77.62 13.18
C GLU A 551 -23.54 -77.90 14.33
N ILE A 552 -24.45 -76.96 14.67
CA ILE A 552 -25.43 -77.15 15.75
C ILE A 552 -26.47 -78.22 15.40
N ILE A 553 -26.89 -78.32 14.13
CA ILE A 553 -27.85 -79.35 13.67
C ILE A 553 -27.21 -80.77 13.73
N LYS A 554 -25.89 -80.91 13.58
CA LYS A 554 -25.18 -82.19 13.74
C LYS A 554 -25.09 -82.68 15.20
N VAL A 555 -25.34 -81.82 16.20
CA VAL A 555 -25.21 -82.17 17.64
C VAL A 555 -26.54 -82.61 18.29
N ARG A 556 -27.69 -82.53 17.59
CA ARG A 556 -28.92 -83.22 18.02
C ARG A 556 -29.07 -84.55 17.26
N PRO A 557 -28.67 -85.69 17.83
CA PRO A 557 -29.12 -86.97 17.31
C PRO A 557 -30.63 -87.12 17.60
N HIS A 558 -31.33 -87.70 16.63
CA HIS A 558 -32.63 -88.35 16.80
C HIS A 558 -32.55 -89.33 17.99
N ASP A 559 -33.22 -89.02 19.10
CA ASP A 559 -33.73 -90.04 20.00
C ASP A 559 -35.16 -90.38 19.55
N ASP A 560 -35.25 -91.19 18.49
CA ASP A 560 -36.42 -92.03 18.24
C ASP A 560 -36.11 -93.42 18.82
N LYS A 561 -36.82 -93.80 19.89
CA LYS A 561 -37.16 -95.20 20.19
C LYS A 561 -38.26 -95.30 21.27
N PHE A 562 -39.41 -95.78 20.79
CA PHE A 562 -40.59 -96.34 21.47
C PHE A 562 -41.54 -95.40 22.22
#